data_AF-A0A2E6QP65-F1
#
_entry.id   AF-A0A2E6QP65-F1
#
_cell.length_a   1.000
_cell.length_b   1.000
_cell.length_c   1.000
_cell.angle_alpha   90.00
_cell.angle_beta   90.00
_cell.angle_gamma   90.00
#
_symmetry.space_group_name_H-M   'P 1'
#
loop_
_entity.id
_entity.type
_entity.pdbx_description
1 polymer ?
#
loop_
_entity_poly.entity_id
_entity_poly.type
_entity_poly.pdbx_seq_one_letter_code
_entity_poly.pdbx_strand_id
1 'polypeptide(L)'
;MQNWAIAIPWLLSILTIAVGGWQFWLKVDQANKEPFLRKQLELAFEASEVAAQLATTTDPETWEEARQGFWKLYWGPLAIVEDRDVEAAMVRFSKVIPDEPAAQITLPVDKLRVPSLELAHATRDLILESWNVKLAPLEGMGK
;
A
#
# COMPACT_ATOMS: atom_id res chain seq x y z
N MET A 1 -55.30 16.62 -25.86
CA MET A 1 -53.88 16.23 -25.92
C MET A 1 -52.97 17.36 -25.42
N GLN A 2 -53.21 17.92 -24.22
CA GLN A 2 -52.59 19.19 -23.77
C GLN A 2 -51.66 19.07 -22.53
N ASN A 3 -51.70 17.97 -21.76
CA ASN A 3 -50.97 17.89 -20.47
C ASN A 3 -49.54 17.31 -20.57
N TRP A 4 -49.19 16.71 -21.70
CA TRP A 4 -47.89 16.05 -21.87
C TRP A 4 -46.74 17.03 -22.09
N ALA A 5 -47.01 18.17 -22.75
CA ALA A 5 -46.01 19.21 -23.00
C ALA A 5 -45.49 19.86 -21.71
N ILE A 6 -46.28 19.86 -20.63
CA ILE A 6 -45.89 20.41 -19.32
C ILE A 6 -45.23 19.33 -18.46
N ALA A 7 -45.70 18.07 -18.51
CA ALA A 7 -45.16 17.00 -17.68
C ALA A 7 -43.73 16.56 -18.07
N ILE A 8 -43.39 16.62 -19.36
CA ILE A 8 -42.09 16.15 -19.88
C ILE A 8 -40.90 16.93 -19.29
N PRO A 9 -40.86 18.27 -19.27
CA PRO A 9 -39.76 19.02 -18.67
C PRO A 9 -39.54 18.70 -17.18
N TRP A 10 -40.63 18.60 -16.39
CA TRP A 10 -40.53 18.28 -14.97
C TRP A 10 -39.93 16.89 -14.72
N LEU A 11 -40.34 15.89 -15.51
CA LEU A 11 -39.78 14.54 -15.43
C LEU A 11 -38.29 14.52 -15.79
N LEU A 12 -37.88 15.26 -16.82
CA LEU A 12 -36.48 15.37 -17.20
C LEU A 12 -35.64 16.06 -16.11
N SER A 13 -36.16 17.13 -15.50
CA SER A 13 -35.49 17.79 -14.38
C SER A 13 -35.34 16.88 -13.16
N ILE A 14 -36.39 16.15 -12.78
CA ILE A 14 -36.35 15.19 -11.66
C ILE A 14 -35.33 14.08 -11.95
N LEU A 15 -35.36 13.53 -13.17
CA LEU A 15 -34.40 12.49 -13.58
C LEU A 15 -32.95 13.01 -13.51
N THR A 16 -32.71 14.24 -13.96
CA THR A 16 -31.37 14.86 -13.93
C THR A 16 -30.87 15.06 -12.50
N ILE A 17 -31.74 15.55 -11.59
CA ILE A 17 -31.40 15.71 -10.17
C ILE A 17 -31.14 14.36 -9.51
N ALA A 18 -31.96 13.34 -9.82
CA ALA A 18 -31.78 11.99 -9.28
C ALA A 18 -30.45 11.35 -9.74
N VAL A 19 -30.13 11.45 -11.03
CA VAL A 19 -28.86 10.96 -11.58
C VAL A 19 -27.67 11.72 -11.00
N GLY A 20 -27.75 13.04 -10.91
CA GLY A 20 -26.70 13.88 -10.32
C GLY A 20 -26.46 13.56 -8.85
N GLY A 21 -27.54 13.37 -8.08
CA GLY A 21 -27.46 12.94 -6.68
C GLY A 21 -26.77 11.59 -6.56
N TRP A 22 -27.19 10.58 -7.32
CA TRP A 22 -26.57 9.25 -7.33
C TRP A 22 -25.07 9.29 -7.66
N GLN A 23 -24.68 10.02 -8.71
CA GLN A 23 -23.27 10.20 -9.08
C GLN A 23 -22.46 10.90 -7.99
N PHE A 24 -23.04 11.89 -7.32
CA PHE A 24 -22.40 12.59 -6.21
C PHE A 24 -22.15 11.67 -5.01
N TRP A 25 -23.14 10.87 -4.61
CA TRP A 25 -22.99 9.92 -3.50
C TRP A 25 -21.88 8.89 -3.76
N LEU A 26 -21.79 8.34 -4.97
CA LEU A 26 -20.71 7.44 -5.35
C LEU A 26 -19.32 8.10 -5.27
N LYS A 27 -19.22 9.38 -5.65
CA LYS A 27 -17.95 10.11 -5.67
C LYS A 27 -17.46 10.49 -4.26
N VAL A 28 -18.38 10.79 -3.34
CA VAL A 28 -18.05 11.20 -1.97
C VAL A 28 -17.43 10.05 -1.16
N ASP A 29 -17.95 8.82 -1.27
CA ASP A 29 -17.39 7.67 -0.52
C ASP A 29 -15.93 7.39 -0.92
N GLN A 30 -15.63 7.49 -2.22
CA GLN A 30 -14.27 7.32 -2.71
C GLN A 30 -13.35 8.47 -2.31
N ALA A 31 -13.82 9.72 -2.39
CA ALA A 31 -13.03 10.90 -2.01
C ALA A 31 -12.65 10.92 -0.52
N ASN A 32 -13.50 10.38 0.37
CA ASN A 32 -13.21 10.30 1.79
C ASN A 32 -12.11 9.29 2.13
N LYS A 33 -11.96 8.23 1.33
CA LYS A 33 -10.94 7.19 1.52
C LYS A 33 -9.62 7.53 0.84
N GLU A 34 -9.64 8.40 -0.17
CA GLU A 34 -8.46 8.76 -0.96
C GLU A 34 -7.25 9.19 -0.10
N PRO A 35 -7.37 10.07 0.93
CA PRO A 35 -6.21 10.48 1.72
C PRO A 35 -5.56 9.30 2.47
N PHE A 36 -6.37 8.39 3.00
CA PHE A 36 -5.90 7.19 3.69
C PHE A 36 -5.22 6.24 2.71
N LEU A 37 -5.88 5.92 1.58
CA LEU A 37 -5.34 5.01 0.57
C LEU A 37 -4.03 5.51 -0.03
N ARG A 38 -3.88 6.83 -0.22
CA ARG A 38 -2.64 7.44 -0.69
C ARG A 38 -1.51 7.30 0.32
N LYS A 39 -1.79 7.48 1.62
CA LYS A 39 -0.80 7.23 2.67
C LYS A 39 -0.43 5.77 2.82
N GLN A 40 -1.40 4.87 2.67
CA GLN A 40 -1.15 3.44 2.61
C GLN A 40 -0.22 3.09 1.44
N LEU A 41 -0.50 3.62 0.24
CA LEU A 41 0.34 3.41 -0.94
C LEU A 41 1.77 3.92 -0.73
N GLU A 42 1.92 5.16 -0.26
CA GLU A 42 3.21 5.81 0.02
C GLU A 42 4.05 4.97 1.00
N LEU A 43 3.48 4.62 2.16
CA LEU A 43 4.19 3.88 3.20
C LEU A 43 4.48 2.43 2.81
N ALA A 44 3.60 1.79 2.04
CA ALA A 44 3.82 0.44 1.51
C ALA A 44 5.00 0.41 0.53
N PHE A 45 5.14 1.43 -0.32
CA PHE A 45 6.32 1.57 -1.18
C PHE A 45 7.58 1.86 -0.37
N GLU A 46 7.52 2.77 0.61
CA GLU A 46 8.66 3.10 1.48
C GLU A 46 9.16 1.85 2.22
N ALA A 47 8.26 1.03 2.77
CA ALA A 47 8.61 -0.22 3.45
C ALA A 47 9.27 -1.22 2.50
N SER A 48 8.73 -1.38 1.29
CA SER A 48 9.31 -2.26 0.27
C SER A 48 10.69 -1.79 -0.17
N GLU A 49 10.88 -0.48 -0.36
CA GLU A 49 12.14 0.11 -0.81
C GLU A 49 13.23 -0.03 0.25
N VAL A 50 12.92 0.32 1.50
CA VAL A 50 13.85 0.20 2.63
C VAL A 50 14.28 -1.27 2.85
N ALA A 51 13.34 -2.21 2.77
CA ALA A 51 13.66 -3.63 2.91
C ALA A 51 14.57 -4.13 1.76
N ALA A 52 14.30 -3.68 0.52
CA ALA A 52 15.13 -4.01 -0.63
C ALA A 52 16.55 -3.42 -0.49
N GLN A 53 16.66 -2.19 0.00
CA GLN A 53 17.93 -1.52 0.24
C GLN A 53 18.76 -2.28 1.29
N LEU A 54 18.15 -2.65 2.42
CA LEU A 54 18.79 -3.48 3.46
C LEU A 54 19.31 -4.82 2.92
N ALA A 55 18.57 -5.44 1.99
CA ALA A 55 18.89 -6.75 1.45
C ALA A 55 19.95 -6.75 0.34
N THR A 56 20.23 -5.60 -0.28
CA THR A 56 21.03 -5.53 -1.51
C THR A 56 22.22 -4.60 -1.44
N THR A 57 22.21 -3.57 -0.58
CA THR A 57 23.31 -2.62 -0.51
C THR A 57 24.60 -3.26 0.03
N THR A 58 25.73 -2.79 -0.48
CA THR A 58 27.08 -3.15 -0.01
C THR A 58 27.76 -2.01 0.74
N ASP A 59 27.13 -0.84 0.80
CA ASP A 59 27.65 0.34 1.48
C ASP A 59 27.17 0.39 2.94
N PRO A 60 28.07 0.42 3.95
CA PRO A 60 27.69 0.41 5.35
C PRO A 60 26.88 1.62 5.82
N GLU A 61 27.15 2.82 5.30
CA GLU A 61 26.40 4.03 5.68
C GLU A 61 24.97 3.94 5.17
N THR A 62 24.80 3.64 3.88
CA THR A 62 23.50 3.38 3.24
C THR A 62 22.72 2.26 3.96
N TRP A 63 23.41 1.19 4.39
CA TRP A 63 22.75 0.09 5.11
C TRP A 63 22.21 0.53 6.47
N GLU A 64 22.99 1.32 7.21
CA GLU A 64 22.59 1.83 8.51
C GLU A 64 21.42 2.83 8.39
N GLU A 65 21.44 3.71 7.38
CA GLU A 65 20.30 4.60 7.08
C GLU A 65 19.03 3.80 6.79
N ALA A 66 19.13 2.77 5.93
CA ALA A 66 18.00 1.90 5.64
C ALA A 66 17.51 1.15 6.89
N ARG A 67 18.42 0.71 7.77
CA ARG A 67 18.05 0.07 9.04
C ARG A 67 17.24 0.99 9.94
N GLN A 68 17.66 2.24 10.06
CA GLN A 68 16.93 3.26 10.83
C GLN A 68 15.57 3.57 10.18
N GLY A 69 15.52 3.68 8.85
CA GLY A 69 14.29 3.83 8.09
C GLY A 69 13.30 2.69 8.34
N PHE A 70 13.79 1.45 8.36
CA PHE A 70 12.96 0.27 8.63
C PHE A 70 12.32 0.36 10.01
N TRP A 71 13.13 0.64 11.03
CA TRP A 71 12.62 0.73 12.40
C TRP A 71 11.68 1.91 12.62
N LYS A 72 11.90 3.04 11.93
CA LYS A 72 10.96 4.17 11.93
C LYS A 72 9.59 3.74 11.39
N LEU A 73 9.55 3.00 10.28
CA LEU A 73 8.30 2.49 9.70
C LEU A 73 7.64 1.46 10.62
N TYR A 74 8.41 0.47 11.06
CA TYR A 74 7.98 -0.65 11.91
C TYR A 74 7.31 -0.17 13.22
N TRP A 75 7.91 0.82 13.89
CA TRP A 75 7.40 1.36 15.16
C TRP A 75 6.54 2.61 14.99
N GLY A 76 6.20 3.00 13.77
CA GLY A 76 5.65 4.31 13.48
C GLY A 76 4.54 4.31 12.44
N PRO A 77 4.68 5.06 11.33
CA PRO A 77 3.56 5.41 10.47
C PRO A 77 2.97 4.22 9.71
N LEU A 78 3.74 3.17 9.44
CA LEU A 78 3.23 2.00 8.69
C LEU A 78 2.13 1.27 9.49
N ALA A 79 2.26 1.20 10.81
CA ALA A 79 1.28 0.58 11.72
C ALA A 79 -0.12 1.24 11.67
N ILE A 80 -0.26 2.42 11.06
CA ILE A 80 -1.53 3.11 10.87
C ILE A 80 -2.32 2.53 9.69
N VAL A 81 -1.62 2.01 8.67
CA VAL A 81 -2.17 1.72 7.35
C VAL A 81 -1.99 0.27 6.88
N GLU A 82 -1.12 -0.49 7.54
CA GLU A 82 -0.86 -1.88 7.21
C GLU A 82 -2.02 -2.81 7.59
N ASP A 83 -2.09 -3.95 6.90
CA ASP A 83 -2.92 -5.06 7.32
C ASP A 83 -2.09 -6.09 8.08
N ARG A 84 -2.76 -7.17 8.50
CA ARG A 84 -2.13 -8.27 9.25
C ARG A 84 -1.01 -8.97 8.46
N ASP A 85 -1.11 -9.03 7.13
CA ASP A 85 -0.18 -9.81 6.33
C ASP A 85 1.11 -9.01 6.08
N VAL A 86 1.00 -7.68 5.90
CA VAL A 86 2.12 -6.74 5.92
C VAL A 86 2.78 -6.68 7.30
N GLU A 87 2.01 -6.56 8.38
CA GLU A 87 2.54 -6.61 9.76
C GLU A 87 3.34 -7.90 9.98
N ALA A 88 2.78 -9.06 9.60
CA ALA A 88 3.46 -10.34 9.74
C ALA A 88 4.75 -10.41 8.91
N ALA A 89 4.78 -9.82 7.71
CA ALA A 89 5.99 -9.75 6.88
C ALA A 89 7.04 -8.83 7.51
N MET A 90 6.65 -7.65 8.01
CA MET A 90 7.52 -6.74 8.76
C MET A 90 8.14 -7.43 9.98
N VAL A 91 7.33 -8.17 10.76
CA VAL A 91 7.81 -8.95 11.91
C VAL A 91 8.81 -10.02 11.47
N ARG A 92 8.54 -10.79 10.40
CA ARG A 92 9.50 -11.79 9.89
C ARG A 92 10.80 -11.14 9.43
N PHE A 93 10.72 -10.01 8.73
CA PHE A 93 11.87 -9.23 8.29
C PHE A 93 12.69 -8.73 9.48
N SER A 94 12.05 -8.20 10.52
CA SER A 94 12.72 -7.66 11.70
C SER A 94 13.62 -8.70 12.41
N LYS A 95 13.18 -9.97 12.45
CA LYS A 95 13.90 -11.07 13.11
C LYS A 95 15.22 -11.45 12.44
N VAL A 96 15.41 -11.04 11.18
CA VAL A 96 16.62 -11.37 10.42
C VAL A 96 17.55 -10.17 10.25
N ILE A 97 17.14 -8.96 10.65
CA ILE A 97 18.01 -7.79 10.71
C ILE A 97 19.07 -8.03 11.81
N PRO A 98 20.38 -7.93 11.50
CA PRO A 98 21.42 -7.98 12.52
C PRO A 98 21.35 -6.79 13.48
N ASP A 99 21.64 -7.03 14.76
CA ASP A 99 21.68 -5.99 15.80
C ASP A 99 23.03 -5.26 15.84
N GLU A 100 24.07 -5.86 15.25
CA GLU A 100 25.41 -5.30 15.20
C GLU A 100 25.46 -4.01 14.35
N PRO A 101 26.42 -3.11 14.61
CA PRO A 101 26.67 -1.96 13.74
C PRO A 101 27.06 -2.41 12.32
N ALA A 102 26.68 -1.64 11.30
CA ALA A 102 26.98 -1.92 9.89
C ALA A 102 28.48 -2.23 9.63
N ALA A 103 29.40 -1.57 10.35
CA ALA A 103 30.84 -1.78 10.25
C ALA A 103 31.31 -3.19 10.66
N GLN A 104 30.45 -3.98 11.34
CA GLN A 104 30.75 -5.32 11.84
C GLN A 104 30.00 -6.42 11.07
N ILE A 105 29.20 -6.05 10.08
CA ILE A 105 28.37 -6.96 9.29
C ILE A 105 29.00 -7.17 7.91
N THR A 106 28.93 -8.39 7.40
CA THR A 106 29.25 -8.66 5.98
C THR A 106 28.05 -8.28 5.11
N LEU A 107 28.23 -7.26 4.27
CA LEU A 107 27.22 -6.81 3.31
C LEU A 107 27.48 -7.41 1.91
N PRO A 108 26.42 -7.69 1.12
CA PRO A 108 25.01 -7.58 1.47
C PRO A 108 24.57 -8.72 2.40
N VAL A 109 23.52 -8.48 3.19
CA VAL A 109 23.02 -9.49 4.13
C VAL A 109 22.06 -10.44 3.40
N ASP A 110 22.59 -11.53 2.82
CA ASP A 110 21.83 -12.44 1.95
C ASP A 110 20.54 -12.99 2.58
N LYS A 111 20.52 -13.23 3.90
CA LYS A 111 19.33 -13.70 4.64
C LYS A 111 18.14 -12.71 4.61
N LEU A 112 18.35 -11.45 4.24
CA LEU A 112 17.30 -10.43 4.11
C LEU A 112 16.56 -10.49 2.76
N ARG A 113 17.12 -11.15 1.73
CA ARG A 113 16.56 -11.10 0.37
C ARG A 113 15.17 -11.73 0.25
N VAL A 114 15.00 -12.93 0.80
CA VAL A 114 13.69 -13.62 0.75
C VAL A 114 12.64 -12.86 1.57
N PRO A 115 12.90 -12.49 2.84
CA PRO A 115 11.95 -11.67 3.60
C PRO A 115 11.65 -10.31 2.96
N SER A 116 12.61 -9.68 2.26
CA SER A 116 12.38 -8.43 1.52
C SER A 116 11.33 -8.64 0.41
N LEU A 117 11.46 -9.73 -0.35
CA LEU A 117 10.51 -10.06 -1.40
C LEU A 117 9.13 -10.42 -0.84
N GLU A 118 9.08 -11.16 0.27
CA GLU A 118 7.83 -11.46 0.97
C GLU A 118 7.10 -10.19 1.41
N LEU A 119 7.83 -9.20 1.95
CA LEU A 119 7.26 -7.91 2.31
C LEU A 119 6.71 -7.18 1.08
N ALA A 120 7.45 -7.16 -0.03
CA ALA A 120 6.99 -6.56 -1.28
C ALA A 120 5.71 -7.23 -1.83
N HIS A 121 5.55 -8.54 -1.63
CA HIS A 121 4.33 -9.24 -2.02
C HIS A 121 3.16 -8.94 -1.08
N ALA A 122 3.39 -8.90 0.24
CA ALA A 122 2.37 -8.51 1.19
C ALA A 122 1.87 -7.08 0.92
N THR A 123 2.77 -6.12 0.65
CA THR A 123 2.40 -4.74 0.32
C THR A 123 1.68 -4.64 -1.01
N ARG A 124 2.09 -5.43 -2.03
CA ARG A 124 1.35 -5.54 -3.29
C ARG A 124 -0.10 -5.98 -3.05
N ASP A 125 -0.30 -7.03 -2.28
CA ASP A 125 -1.64 -7.58 -2.05
C ASP A 125 -2.51 -6.59 -1.26
N LEU A 126 -1.96 -5.93 -0.23
CA LEU A 126 -2.60 -4.82 0.49
C LEU A 126 -3.10 -3.72 -0.47
N ILE A 127 -2.24 -3.28 -1.39
CA ILE A 127 -2.56 -2.22 -2.35
C ILE A 127 -3.64 -2.70 -3.33
N LEU A 128 -3.51 -3.90 -3.88
CA LEU A 128 -4.49 -4.42 -4.85
C LEU A 128 -5.88 -4.56 -4.24
N GLU A 129 -5.96 -5.04 -3.00
CA GLU A 129 -7.22 -5.13 -2.27
C GLU A 129 -7.79 -3.75 -1.96
N SER A 130 -7.00 -2.87 -1.34
CA SER A 130 -7.47 -1.56 -0.86
C SER A 130 -7.86 -0.61 -2.01
N TRP A 131 -7.23 -0.76 -3.18
CA TRP A 131 -7.52 0.01 -4.38
C TRP A 131 -8.44 -0.70 -5.37
N ASN A 132 -8.87 -1.94 -5.06
CA ASN A 132 -9.69 -2.78 -5.94
C ASN A 132 -9.10 -2.93 -7.37
N VAL A 133 -7.79 -3.12 -7.44
CA VAL A 133 -7.04 -3.30 -8.69
C VAL A 133 -6.90 -4.79 -9.00
N LYS A 134 -7.23 -5.20 -10.23
CA LYS A 134 -7.15 -6.60 -10.67
C LYS A 134 -5.90 -6.80 -11.51
N LEU A 135 -4.91 -7.50 -10.95
CA LEU A 135 -3.73 -7.99 -11.66
C LEU A 135 -3.73 -9.51 -11.70
N ALA A 136 -3.02 -10.09 -12.67
CA ALA A 136 -2.78 -11.52 -12.70
C ALA A 136 -2.00 -11.99 -11.45
N PRO A 137 -2.19 -13.25 -11.01
CA PRO A 137 -1.33 -13.87 -9.99
C PRO A 137 0.14 -13.87 -10.44
N LEU A 138 1.05 -13.82 -9.47
CA LEU A 138 2.48 -13.93 -9.75
C LEU A 138 2.84 -15.39 -10.09
N GLU A 139 3.39 -15.61 -11.29
CA GLU A 139 3.93 -16.91 -11.71
C GLU A 139 5.35 -17.06 -11.12
N GLY A 140 5.55 -18.01 -10.20
CA GLY A 140 6.88 -18.30 -9.64
C GLY A 140 6.94 -18.62 -8.14
N MET A 141 5.85 -18.41 -7.40
CA MET A 141 5.77 -18.82 -5.98
C MET A 141 5.07 -20.18 -5.87
N GLY A 142 5.85 -21.25 -5.96
CA GLY A 142 5.41 -22.53 -5.40
C GLY A 142 5.09 -22.34 -3.92
N LYS A 143 3.88 -22.71 -3.50
CA LYS A 143 3.54 -22.86 -2.09
C LYS A 143 4.42 -23.93 -1.45
#